data_AF-A0A8S1AV99-F1
#
_entry.id   AF-A0A8S1AV99-F1
#
_cell.length_a   1.000
_cell.length_b   1.000
_cell.length_c   1.000
_cell.angle_alpha   90.00
_cell.angle_beta   90.00
_cell.angle_gamma   90.00
#
_symmetry.space_group_name_H-M   'P 1'
#
loop_
_entity.id
_entity.type
_entity.pdbx_description
1 polymer ?
#
loop_
_entity_poly.entity_id
_entity_poly.type
_entity_poly.pdbx_seq_one_letter_code
_entity_poly.pdbx_strand_id
1 'polypeptide(L)'
;MGKKAPANVNKNKEKRQARKLEQRRIADGMSHVTLANKIKDLASLCNELLVYRNKDLEVDMYMHRVTELDKNVLQWAIDLTERNMKQLYATCAWGWNKERKVEEMTDESAWYLIAKEKNGTLLAFSHFRFDMDFGDPVLYCYEVQVEAGGRRQGLGQRVLSVLEKLAHATHMRYVRLTALTHNPSASAFFKACGYSLDETSPSKEEAAHYEILSKLTGAPQEETLQSEDKCPLSDGMRAVQVDQ
;
A
#
# COMPACT_ATOMS: atom_id res chain seq x y z
N MET A 1 -13.04 30.62 46.11
CA MET A 1 -13.19 29.37 45.33
C MET A 1 -13.74 29.71 43.95
N GLY A 2 -12.89 29.83 42.94
CA GLY A 2 -13.30 30.22 41.58
C GLY A 2 -13.91 29.04 40.83
N LYS A 3 -15.21 29.10 40.53
CA LYS A 3 -15.88 28.16 39.63
C LYS A 3 -15.25 28.28 38.23
N LYS A 4 -14.51 27.26 37.79
CA LYS A 4 -14.04 27.17 36.39
C LYS A 4 -15.25 27.26 35.46
N ALA A 5 -15.21 28.19 34.51
CA ALA A 5 -16.31 28.48 33.58
C ALA A 5 -16.72 27.24 32.76
N PRO A 6 -18.02 27.02 32.49
CA PRO A 6 -18.56 25.81 31.86
C PRO A 6 -17.99 25.52 30.46
N ALA A 7 -17.64 26.55 29.69
CA ALA A 7 -17.00 26.41 28.37
C ALA A 7 -15.62 25.71 28.45
N ASN A 8 -14.88 25.93 29.54
CA ASN A 8 -13.54 25.35 29.73
C ASN A 8 -13.62 23.87 30.14
N VAL A 9 -14.71 23.45 30.78
CA VAL A 9 -14.96 22.03 31.10
C VAL A 9 -15.33 21.25 29.84
N ASN A 10 -16.14 21.84 28.95
CA ASN A 10 -16.56 21.19 27.71
C ASN A 10 -15.39 20.97 26.73
N LYS A 11 -14.54 21.99 26.54
CA LYS A 11 -13.32 21.90 25.71
C LYS A 11 -12.34 20.83 26.20
N ASN A 12 -12.22 20.66 27.52
CA ASN A 12 -11.36 19.61 28.11
C ASN A 12 -11.93 18.20 27.91
N LYS A 13 -13.27 18.05 27.92
CA LYS A 13 -13.94 16.78 27.65
C LYS A 13 -13.79 16.38 26.18
N GLU A 14 -14.00 17.31 25.25
CA GLU A 14 -13.80 17.11 23.81
C GLU A 14 -12.35 16.71 23.49
N LYS A 15 -11.37 17.44 24.03
CA LYS A 15 -9.94 17.11 23.86
C LYS A 15 -9.61 15.70 24.38
N ARG A 16 -10.20 15.29 25.51
CA ARG A 16 -10.01 13.93 26.07
C ARG A 16 -10.65 12.86 25.17
N GLN A 17 -11.83 13.14 24.61
CA GLN A 17 -12.50 12.24 23.67
C GLN A 17 -11.71 12.10 22.36
N ALA A 18 -11.26 13.21 21.77
CA ALA A 18 -10.43 13.22 20.57
C ALA A 18 -9.14 12.41 20.76
N ARG A 19 -8.44 12.60 21.89
CA ARG A 19 -7.24 11.83 22.23
C ARG A 19 -7.53 10.33 22.36
N LYS A 20 -8.67 9.95 22.96
CA LYS A 20 -9.06 8.54 23.11
C LYS A 20 -9.40 7.90 21.76
N LEU A 21 -10.07 8.65 20.87
CA LEU A 21 -10.38 8.19 19.51
C LEU A 21 -9.08 7.98 18.71
N GLU A 22 -8.16 8.93 18.79
CA GLU A 22 -6.87 8.84 18.11
C GLU A 22 -6.04 7.65 18.62
N GLN A 23 -5.96 7.45 19.93
CA GLN A 23 -5.29 6.28 20.50
C GLN A 23 -5.90 4.96 20.04
N ARG A 24 -7.23 4.89 19.90
CA ARG A 24 -7.90 3.71 19.36
C ARG A 24 -7.55 3.52 17.89
N ARG A 25 -7.63 4.57 17.07
CA ARG A 25 -7.29 4.54 15.64
C ARG A 25 -5.88 4.00 15.40
N ILE A 26 -4.90 4.49 16.16
CA ILE A 26 -3.51 4.03 16.07
C ILE A 26 -3.40 2.57 16.53
N ALA A 27 -4.08 2.17 17.60
CA ALA A 27 -4.08 0.77 18.06
C ALA A 27 -4.70 -0.19 17.04
N ASP A 28 -5.81 0.20 16.41
CA ASP A 28 -6.46 -0.57 15.35
C ASP A 28 -5.52 -0.68 14.13
N GLY A 29 -4.88 0.42 13.73
CA GLY A 29 -3.88 0.43 12.67
C GLY A 29 -2.68 -0.48 12.95
N MET A 30 -2.12 -0.44 14.17
CA MET A 30 -1.06 -1.37 14.58
C MET A 30 -1.49 -2.83 14.48
N SER A 31 -2.75 -3.13 14.80
CA SER A 31 -3.32 -4.47 14.66
C SER A 31 -3.38 -4.89 13.19
N HIS A 32 -3.84 -4.02 12.29
CA HIS A 32 -3.84 -4.29 10.85
C HIS A 32 -2.43 -4.56 10.31
N VAL A 33 -1.45 -3.73 10.67
CA VAL A 33 -0.04 -3.90 10.26
C VAL A 33 0.51 -5.23 10.78
N THR A 34 0.21 -5.58 12.02
CA THR A 34 0.64 -6.85 12.63
C THR A 34 0.02 -8.05 11.91
N LEU A 35 -1.26 -7.98 11.53
CA LEU A 35 -1.94 -9.03 10.80
C LEU A 35 -1.40 -9.17 9.37
N ALA A 36 -1.21 -8.05 8.67
CA ALA A 36 -0.63 -8.02 7.32
C ALA A 36 0.77 -8.67 7.29
N ASN A 37 1.62 -8.32 8.26
CA ASN A 37 2.96 -8.89 8.41
C ASN A 37 2.97 -10.35 8.89
N LYS A 38 1.83 -10.98 9.16
CA LYS A 38 1.72 -12.43 9.43
C LYS A 38 1.22 -13.22 8.22
N ILE A 39 0.75 -12.56 7.17
CA ILE A 39 0.29 -13.22 5.94
C ILE A 39 1.50 -13.88 5.27
N LYS A 40 1.33 -15.15 4.90
CA LYS A 40 2.34 -15.93 4.18
C LYS A 40 2.15 -15.84 2.66
N ASP A 41 0.89 -15.96 2.22
CA ASP A 41 0.53 -15.91 0.80
C ASP A 41 -0.22 -14.62 0.48
N LEU A 42 0.53 -13.53 0.22
CA LEU A 42 -0.04 -12.27 -0.23
C LEU A 42 -0.65 -12.37 -1.64
N ALA A 43 -0.20 -13.32 -2.47
CA ALA A 43 -0.69 -13.46 -3.84
C ALA A 43 -2.19 -13.78 -3.85
N SER A 44 -2.65 -14.58 -2.90
CA SER A 44 -4.07 -14.91 -2.72
C SER A 44 -5.01 -13.70 -2.65
N LEU A 45 -4.53 -12.52 -2.23
CA LEU A 45 -5.32 -11.30 -2.08
C LEU A 45 -5.50 -10.50 -3.38
N CYS A 46 -4.70 -10.81 -4.41
CA CYS A 46 -4.65 -10.04 -5.66
C CYS A 46 -4.28 -10.86 -6.90
N ASN A 47 -4.53 -12.18 -6.88
CA ASN A 47 -4.20 -13.12 -7.97
C ASN A 47 -4.62 -12.62 -9.35
N GLU A 48 -5.76 -11.93 -9.45
CA GLU A 48 -6.30 -11.38 -10.69
C GLU A 48 -5.42 -10.30 -11.32
N LEU A 49 -4.54 -9.67 -10.54
CA LEU A 49 -3.64 -8.61 -10.99
C LEU A 49 -2.22 -9.12 -11.29
N LEU A 50 -1.86 -10.32 -10.83
CA LEU A 50 -0.50 -10.87 -10.95
C LEU A 50 -0.14 -11.33 -12.36
N VAL A 51 -1.09 -11.34 -13.29
CA VAL A 51 -0.81 -11.49 -14.71
C VAL A 51 -1.11 -10.18 -15.42
N TYR A 52 -0.16 -9.70 -16.21
CA TYR A 52 -0.30 -8.50 -17.03
C TYR A 52 -0.06 -8.84 -18.49
N ARG A 53 -1.00 -8.48 -19.36
CA ARG A 53 -0.84 -8.66 -20.81
C ARG A 53 -1.32 -7.43 -21.54
N ASN A 54 -0.52 -6.99 -22.51
CA ASN A 54 -0.93 -6.06 -23.54
C ASN A 54 -0.55 -6.66 -24.93
N LYS A 55 -0.56 -5.85 -25.98
CA LYS A 55 -0.25 -6.31 -27.34
C LYS A 55 1.18 -6.85 -27.48
N ASP A 56 2.13 -6.24 -26.76
CA ASP A 56 3.57 -6.42 -26.99
C ASP A 56 4.26 -7.13 -25.81
N LEU A 57 3.56 -7.31 -24.69
CA LEU A 57 4.14 -7.79 -23.44
C LEU A 57 3.18 -8.71 -22.68
N GLU A 58 3.72 -9.82 -22.19
CA GLU A 58 3.06 -10.72 -21.26
C GLU A 58 3.97 -10.98 -20.06
N VAL A 59 3.49 -10.63 -18.87
CA VAL A 59 4.27 -10.62 -17.64
C VAL A 59 3.52 -11.36 -16.54
N ASP A 60 4.22 -12.27 -15.89
CA ASP A 60 3.81 -12.92 -14.66
C ASP A 60 4.50 -12.24 -13.47
N MET A 61 3.74 -12.01 -12.41
CA MET A 61 4.23 -11.42 -11.17
C MET A 61 4.13 -12.41 -10.01
N TYR A 62 5.09 -12.32 -9.10
CA TYR A 62 5.10 -13.12 -7.88
C TYR A 62 5.65 -12.30 -6.73
N MET A 63 5.36 -12.73 -5.49
CA MET A 63 5.77 -12.04 -4.28
C MET A 63 6.47 -12.95 -3.31
N HIS A 64 7.56 -12.46 -2.72
CA HIS A 64 8.26 -13.11 -1.61
C HIS A 64 8.73 -12.07 -0.61
N ARG A 65 8.92 -12.53 0.64
CA ARG A 65 9.75 -11.79 1.58
C ARG A 65 11.19 -11.81 1.10
N VAL A 66 11.96 -10.81 1.47
CA VAL A 66 13.39 -10.78 1.15
C VAL A 66 14.13 -12.02 1.66
N THR A 67 13.70 -12.58 2.81
CA THR A 67 14.27 -13.79 3.42
C THR A 67 14.05 -15.05 2.58
N GLU A 68 13.10 -15.04 1.64
CA GLU A 68 12.72 -16.16 0.78
C GLU A 68 13.04 -15.88 -0.70
N LEU A 69 13.51 -14.67 -1.02
CA LEU A 69 13.78 -14.25 -2.38
C LEU A 69 15.09 -14.87 -2.91
N ASP A 70 15.08 -15.31 -4.17
CA ASP A 70 16.29 -15.77 -4.84
C ASP A 70 17.37 -14.67 -4.82
N LYS A 71 18.60 -15.05 -4.44
CA LYS A 71 19.71 -14.10 -4.26
C LYS A 71 20.09 -13.37 -5.53
N ASN A 72 19.96 -14.01 -6.70
CA ASN A 72 20.24 -13.36 -7.98
C ASN A 72 19.15 -12.36 -8.34
N VAL A 73 17.88 -12.65 -8.01
CA VAL A 73 16.77 -11.71 -8.17
C VAL A 73 16.94 -10.49 -7.24
N LEU A 74 17.33 -10.70 -5.99
CA LEU A 74 17.62 -9.60 -5.06
C LEU A 74 18.79 -8.74 -5.55
N GLN A 75 19.88 -9.37 -6.01
CA GLN A 75 21.02 -8.65 -6.58
C GLN A 75 20.62 -7.84 -7.81
N TRP A 76 19.81 -8.42 -8.71
CA TRP A 76 19.26 -7.70 -9.85
C TRP A 76 18.42 -6.49 -9.44
N ALA A 77 17.60 -6.61 -8.40
CA ALA A 77 16.80 -5.50 -7.88
C ALA A 77 17.70 -4.37 -7.36
N ILE A 78 18.74 -4.70 -6.59
CA ILE A 78 19.74 -3.74 -6.10
C ILE A 78 20.45 -3.04 -7.26
N ASP A 79 20.90 -3.80 -8.26
CA ASP A 79 21.61 -3.26 -9.43
C ASP A 79 20.71 -2.38 -10.30
N LEU A 80 19.42 -2.73 -10.42
CA LEU A 80 18.43 -1.90 -11.11
C LEU A 80 18.16 -0.59 -10.38
N THR A 81 18.02 -0.61 -9.05
CA THR A 81 17.91 0.60 -8.23
C THR A 81 19.16 1.46 -8.41
N GLU A 82 20.36 0.89 -8.33
CA GLU A 82 21.60 1.65 -8.50
C GLU A 82 21.65 2.31 -9.89
N ARG A 83 21.36 1.57 -10.97
CA ARG A 83 21.35 2.13 -12.34
C ARG A 83 20.37 3.28 -12.50
N ASN A 84 19.18 3.17 -11.93
CA ASN A 84 18.11 4.16 -12.12
C ASN A 84 18.24 5.36 -11.19
N MET A 85 18.73 5.14 -9.96
CA MET A 85 18.59 6.11 -8.88
C MET A 85 19.90 6.74 -8.42
N LYS A 86 21.06 6.11 -8.65
CA LYS A 86 22.36 6.59 -8.15
C LYS A 86 22.65 8.05 -8.48
N GLN A 87 22.47 8.43 -9.75
CA GLN A 87 22.71 9.81 -10.18
C GLN A 87 21.73 10.78 -9.51
N LEU A 88 20.46 10.42 -9.40
CA LEU A 88 19.45 11.24 -8.75
C LEU A 88 19.81 11.46 -7.28
N TYR A 89 20.12 10.39 -6.54
CA TYR A 89 20.54 10.50 -5.14
C TYR A 89 21.83 11.31 -4.96
N ALA A 90 22.83 11.11 -5.83
CA ALA A 90 24.09 11.86 -5.78
C ALA A 90 23.89 13.38 -5.98
N THR A 91 22.82 13.80 -6.67
CA THR A 91 22.52 15.21 -6.92
C THR A 91 21.67 15.87 -5.83
N CYS A 92 21.24 15.15 -4.79
CA CYS A 92 20.45 15.71 -3.70
C CYS A 92 21.14 15.62 -2.34
N ALA A 93 20.55 16.28 -1.34
CA ALA A 93 21.09 16.37 0.01
C ALA A 93 21.32 15.02 0.71
N TRP A 94 20.67 13.94 0.25
CA TRP A 94 20.87 12.60 0.79
C TRP A 94 22.15 11.93 0.31
N GLY A 95 22.62 12.25 -0.90
CA GLY A 95 23.71 11.52 -1.55
C GLY A 95 23.38 10.07 -1.88
N TRP A 96 24.31 9.36 -2.53
CA TRP A 96 24.21 7.91 -2.77
C TRP A 96 25.17 7.16 -1.86
N ASN A 97 24.64 6.24 -1.05
CA ASN A 97 25.42 5.30 -0.26
C ASN A 97 24.90 3.89 -0.57
N LYS A 98 25.73 3.07 -1.23
CA LYS A 98 25.32 1.74 -1.71
C LYS A 98 25.04 0.82 -0.53
N GLU A 99 25.90 0.82 0.49
CA GLU A 99 25.79 -0.07 1.64
C GLU A 99 24.50 0.18 2.41
N ARG A 100 24.15 1.45 2.68
CA ARG A 100 22.88 1.83 3.34
C ARG A 100 21.67 1.46 2.49
N LYS A 101 21.74 1.63 1.17
CA LYS A 101 20.63 1.26 0.28
C LYS A 101 20.45 -0.26 0.24
N VAL A 102 21.54 -1.02 0.23
CA VAL A 102 21.48 -2.49 0.35
C VAL A 102 20.89 -2.89 1.71
N GLU A 103 21.34 -2.28 2.80
CA GLU A 103 20.79 -2.52 4.15
C GLU A 103 19.27 -2.31 4.17
N GLU A 104 18.77 -1.17 3.66
CA GLU A 104 17.34 -0.88 3.51
C GLU A 104 16.59 -1.94 2.68
N MET A 105 17.17 -2.36 1.57
CA MET A 105 16.59 -3.36 0.65
C MET A 105 16.65 -4.78 1.20
N THR A 106 17.50 -5.06 2.19
CA THR A 106 17.69 -6.39 2.81
C THR A 106 17.02 -6.56 4.17
N ASP A 107 16.32 -5.54 4.66
CA ASP A 107 15.58 -5.58 5.91
C ASP A 107 14.56 -6.72 5.94
N GLU A 108 14.50 -7.46 7.04
CA GLU A 108 13.66 -8.67 7.19
C GLU A 108 12.16 -8.43 6.99
N SER A 109 11.69 -7.18 7.15
CA SER A 109 10.30 -6.78 6.91
C SER A 109 9.98 -6.50 5.43
N ALA A 110 10.99 -6.52 4.56
CA ALA A 110 10.84 -6.22 3.13
C ALA A 110 10.07 -7.31 2.38
N TRP A 111 9.05 -6.88 1.67
CA TRP A 111 8.39 -7.66 0.63
C TRP A 111 8.81 -7.18 -0.75
N TYR A 112 8.92 -8.14 -1.67
CA TYR A 112 9.24 -7.92 -3.06
C TYR A 112 8.11 -8.44 -3.95
N LEU A 113 7.56 -7.56 -4.78
CA LEU A 113 6.76 -7.92 -5.95
C LEU A 113 7.69 -7.91 -7.15
N ILE A 114 7.87 -9.05 -7.82
CA ILE A 114 8.74 -9.19 -8.98
C ILE A 114 7.87 -9.45 -10.21
N ALA A 115 8.18 -8.78 -11.32
CA ALA A 115 7.51 -8.95 -12.60
C ALA A 115 8.50 -9.51 -13.63
N LYS A 116 8.14 -10.63 -14.26
CA LYS A 116 8.98 -11.34 -15.24
C LYS A 116 8.21 -11.80 -16.46
N GLU A 117 8.90 -11.92 -17.59
CA GLU A 117 8.36 -12.59 -18.77
C GLU A 117 8.37 -14.11 -18.60
N LYS A 118 7.65 -14.82 -19.48
CA LYS A 118 7.62 -16.29 -19.54
C LYS A 118 9.00 -16.94 -19.73
N ASN A 119 9.92 -16.26 -20.42
CA ASN A 119 11.29 -16.73 -20.63
C ASN A 119 12.19 -16.53 -19.39
N GLY A 120 11.67 -15.93 -18.32
CA GLY A 120 12.41 -15.66 -17.08
C GLY A 120 13.05 -14.28 -17.00
N THR A 121 12.98 -13.45 -18.04
CA THR A 121 13.52 -12.08 -18.03
C THR A 121 12.79 -11.23 -16.98
N LEU A 122 13.54 -10.67 -16.04
CA LEU A 122 13.03 -9.76 -15.01
C LEU A 122 12.84 -8.37 -15.61
N LEU A 123 11.66 -7.76 -15.38
CA LEU A 123 11.28 -6.49 -16.01
C LEU A 123 10.97 -5.38 -15.03
N ALA A 124 10.44 -5.71 -13.85
CA ALA A 124 10.14 -4.72 -12.83
C ALA A 124 10.14 -5.35 -11.44
N PHE A 125 10.33 -4.52 -10.44
CA PHE A 125 10.01 -4.91 -9.08
C PHE A 125 9.46 -3.74 -8.28
N SER A 126 8.80 -4.07 -7.17
CA SER A 126 8.62 -3.15 -6.07
C SER A 126 9.10 -3.78 -4.77
N HIS A 127 9.83 -2.97 -3.98
CA HIS A 127 10.11 -3.24 -2.57
C HIS A 127 9.11 -2.44 -1.74
N PHE A 128 8.35 -3.12 -0.89
CA PHE A 128 7.35 -2.48 -0.03
C PHE A 128 7.31 -3.12 1.35
N ARG A 129 6.67 -2.42 2.29
CA ARG A 129 6.45 -2.89 3.67
C ARG A 129 5.06 -2.47 4.15
N PHE A 130 4.51 -3.23 5.09
CA PHE A 130 3.38 -2.79 5.90
C PHE A 130 3.91 -2.17 7.18
N ASP A 131 3.60 -0.91 7.44
CA ASP A 131 4.12 -0.19 8.60
C ASP A 131 3.12 0.84 9.15
N MET A 132 3.41 1.35 10.33
CA MET A 132 2.77 2.54 10.88
C MET A 132 3.60 3.76 10.52
N ASP A 133 3.02 4.70 9.76
CA ASP A 133 3.69 5.93 9.37
C ASP A 133 2.82 7.15 9.69
N PHE A 134 3.36 8.08 10.47
CA PHE A 134 2.63 9.22 11.07
C PHE A 134 1.31 8.84 11.76
N GLY A 135 1.26 7.65 12.36
CA GLY A 135 0.09 7.15 13.08
C GLY A 135 -0.99 6.53 12.18
N ASP A 136 -0.76 6.38 10.88
CA ASP A 136 -1.63 5.63 9.97
C ASP A 136 -1.01 4.28 9.59
N PRO A 137 -1.81 3.20 9.47
CA PRO A 137 -1.34 1.97 8.85
C PRO A 137 -1.18 2.20 7.34
N VAL A 138 -0.01 1.89 6.78
CA VAL A 138 0.30 2.13 5.37
C VAL A 138 0.97 0.92 4.73
N LEU A 139 0.73 0.75 3.42
CA LEU A 139 1.66 0.03 2.56
C LEU A 139 2.64 1.07 2.02
N TYR A 140 3.88 1.04 2.50
CA TYR A 140 4.92 1.95 2.05
C TYR A 140 5.69 1.32 0.88
N CYS A 141 5.63 1.94 -0.30
CA CYS A 141 6.40 1.57 -1.47
C CYS A 141 7.76 2.28 -1.42
N TYR A 142 8.79 1.54 -1.01
CA TYR A 142 10.17 2.05 -0.92
C TYR A 142 10.79 2.20 -2.30
N GLU A 143 10.64 1.18 -3.14
CA GLU A 143 11.13 1.20 -4.51
C GLU A 143 10.05 0.69 -5.46
N VAL A 144 9.99 1.30 -6.64
CA VAL A 144 9.30 0.77 -7.81
C VAL A 144 10.18 1.03 -9.02
N GLN A 145 10.76 -0.03 -9.55
CA GLN A 145 11.77 0.06 -10.59
C GLN A 145 11.35 -0.80 -11.78
N VAL A 146 11.57 -0.26 -12.98
CA VAL A 146 11.22 -0.92 -14.24
C VAL A 146 12.43 -0.87 -15.15
N GLU A 147 12.81 -2.01 -15.73
CA GLU A 147 13.82 -2.11 -16.78
C GLU A 147 13.39 -1.30 -18.00
N ALA A 148 14.36 -0.83 -18.78
CA ALA A 148 14.08 -0.02 -19.96
C ALA A 148 13.08 -0.71 -20.92
N GLY A 149 13.20 -2.03 -21.11
CA GLY A 149 12.31 -2.83 -21.94
C GLY A 149 10.87 -2.98 -21.43
N GLY A 150 10.62 -2.74 -20.14
CA GLY A 150 9.26 -2.78 -19.54
C GLY A 150 8.60 -1.40 -19.37
N ARG A 151 9.32 -0.31 -19.66
CA ARG A 151 8.81 1.06 -19.47
C ARG A 151 7.82 1.46 -20.56
N ARG A 152 6.94 2.42 -20.24
CA ARG A 152 5.94 3.02 -21.15
C ARG A 152 4.96 2.01 -21.76
N GLN A 153 4.82 0.84 -21.12
CA GLN A 153 3.93 -0.24 -21.53
C GLN A 153 2.89 -0.57 -20.45
N GLY A 154 2.63 0.34 -19.50
CA GLY A 154 1.65 0.15 -18.41
C GLY A 154 2.14 -0.73 -17.24
N LEU A 155 3.30 -1.38 -17.35
CA LEU A 155 3.80 -2.30 -16.30
C LEU A 155 3.97 -1.62 -14.94
N GLY A 156 4.55 -0.41 -14.89
CA GLY A 156 4.69 0.33 -13.63
C GLY A 156 3.34 0.65 -12.98
N GLN A 157 2.32 1.03 -13.77
CA GLN A 157 0.98 1.29 -13.27
C GLN A 157 0.34 0.01 -12.71
N ARG A 158 0.57 -1.12 -13.39
CA ARG A 158 0.09 -2.42 -12.92
C ARG A 158 0.74 -2.82 -11.59
N VAL A 159 2.05 -2.61 -11.43
CA VAL A 159 2.76 -2.83 -10.15
C VAL A 159 2.11 -2.02 -9.03
N LEU A 160 1.86 -0.73 -9.24
CA LEU A 160 1.18 0.10 -8.23
C LEU A 160 -0.25 -0.38 -7.95
N SER A 161 -0.98 -0.83 -8.98
CA SER A 161 -2.34 -1.38 -8.80
C SER A 161 -2.35 -2.63 -7.90
N VAL A 162 -1.32 -3.48 -8.00
CA VAL A 162 -1.14 -4.63 -7.09
C VAL A 162 -0.95 -4.14 -5.65
N LEU A 163 -0.08 -3.16 -5.44
CA LEU A 163 0.15 -2.59 -4.09
C LEU A 163 -1.12 -1.95 -3.52
N GLU A 164 -1.87 -1.22 -4.33
CA GLU A 164 -3.15 -0.62 -3.94
C GLU A 164 -4.17 -1.68 -3.52
N LYS A 165 -4.28 -2.78 -4.28
CA LYS A 165 -5.15 -3.90 -3.94
C LYS A 165 -4.73 -4.57 -2.63
N LEU A 166 -3.44 -4.81 -2.44
CA LEU A 166 -2.90 -5.37 -1.19
C LEU A 166 -3.22 -4.46 0.01
N ALA A 167 -2.94 -3.17 -0.12
CA ALA A 167 -3.17 -2.19 0.93
C ALA A 167 -4.65 -2.13 1.33
N HIS A 168 -5.57 -2.16 0.35
CA HIS A 168 -7.00 -2.26 0.63
C HIS A 168 -7.36 -3.58 1.33
N ALA A 169 -6.89 -4.72 0.81
CA ALA A 169 -7.18 -6.04 1.35
C ALA A 169 -6.62 -6.28 2.76
N THR A 170 -5.56 -5.56 3.14
CA THR A 170 -4.95 -5.65 4.47
C THR A 170 -5.31 -4.49 5.39
N HIS A 171 -6.31 -3.68 5.03
CA HIS A 171 -6.80 -2.55 5.82
C HIS A 171 -5.73 -1.50 6.16
N MET A 172 -4.73 -1.35 5.28
CA MET A 172 -3.89 -0.16 5.29
C MET A 172 -4.74 1.01 4.81
N ARG A 173 -4.51 2.20 5.35
CA ARG A 173 -5.24 3.43 4.99
C ARG A 173 -4.69 4.08 3.72
N TYR A 174 -3.39 3.94 3.48
CA TYR A 174 -2.74 4.53 2.32
C TYR A 174 -1.76 3.54 1.68
N VAL A 175 -1.59 3.70 0.37
CA VAL A 175 -0.29 3.43 -0.25
C VAL A 175 0.50 4.72 -0.22
N ARG A 176 1.71 4.70 0.34
CA ARG A 176 2.58 5.88 0.47
C ARG A 176 3.93 5.62 -0.17
N LEU A 177 4.56 6.65 -0.73
CA LEU A 177 5.89 6.59 -1.33
C LEU A 177 6.58 7.95 -1.25
N THR A 178 7.90 7.94 -1.40
CA THR A 178 8.70 9.16 -1.52
C THR A 178 9.21 9.32 -2.95
N ALA A 179 9.02 10.50 -3.53
CA ALA A 179 9.52 10.85 -4.85
C ALA A 179 10.55 11.98 -4.74
N LEU A 180 11.70 11.81 -5.40
CA LEU A 180 12.68 12.89 -5.53
C LEU A 180 12.13 14.00 -6.42
N THR A 181 12.18 15.25 -5.96
CA THR A 181 11.58 16.40 -6.68
C THR A 181 12.29 16.69 -8.00
N HIS A 182 13.58 16.38 -8.11
CA HIS A 182 14.38 16.44 -9.33
C HIS A 182 14.22 15.22 -10.24
N ASN A 183 13.27 14.34 -9.96
CA ASN A 183 12.78 13.30 -10.88
C ASN A 183 11.33 13.61 -11.32
N PRO A 184 11.11 14.63 -12.17
CA PRO A 184 9.76 15.07 -12.55
C PRO A 184 8.97 14.00 -13.30
N SER A 185 9.67 13.08 -13.99
CA SER A 185 9.05 11.95 -14.70
C SER A 185 8.34 10.99 -13.72
N ALA A 186 9.00 10.66 -12.60
CA ALA A 186 8.41 9.82 -11.57
C ALA A 186 7.23 10.51 -10.88
N SER A 187 7.38 11.77 -10.47
CA SER A 187 6.28 12.54 -9.86
C SER A 187 5.05 12.64 -10.78
N ALA A 188 5.25 12.92 -12.07
CA ALA A 188 4.17 12.94 -13.05
C ALA A 188 3.51 11.56 -13.22
N PHE A 189 4.31 10.48 -13.23
CA PHE A 189 3.80 9.12 -13.30
C PHE A 189 2.94 8.76 -12.08
N PHE A 190 3.38 9.05 -10.86
CA PHE A 190 2.60 8.78 -9.65
C PHE A 190 1.30 9.58 -9.62
N LYS A 191 1.35 10.88 -9.98
CA LYS A 191 0.16 11.73 -10.10
C LYS A 191 -0.84 11.19 -11.14
N ALA A 192 -0.35 10.69 -12.28
CA ALA A 192 -1.19 10.02 -13.27
C ALA A 192 -1.82 8.71 -12.75
N CYS A 193 -1.20 8.06 -11.76
CA CYS A 193 -1.77 6.89 -11.08
C CYS A 193 -2.73 7.27 -9.93
N GLY A 194 -2.99 8.56 -9.70
CA GLY A 194 -3.92 9.06 -8.69
C GLY A 194 -3.30 9.31 -7.32
N TYR A 195 -1.98 9.36 -7.22
CA TYR A 195 -1.30 9.79 -5.99
C TYR A 195 -1.30 11.32 -5.88
N SER A 196 -1.48 11.82 -4.67
CA SER A 196 -1.42 13.25 -4.33
C SER A 196 -0.33 13.52 -3.31
N LEU A 197 0.03 14.79 -3.14
CA LEU A 197 0.92 15.23 -2.07
C LEU A 197 0.32 14.83 -0.71
N ASP A 198 1.08 14.09 0.09
CA ASP A 198 0.67 13.67 1.42
C ASP A 198 0.78 14.85 2.40
N GLU A 199 -0.13 14.91 3.38
CA GLU A 199 -0.12 15.96 4.41
C GLU A 199 1.12 15.90 5.31
N THR A 200 1.81 14.75 5.36
CA THR A 200 3.06 14.56 6.10
C THR A 200 4.30 14.90 5.28
N SER A 201 4.13 15.25 3.99
CA SER A 201 5.25 15.72 3.18
C SER A 201 5.83 17.00 3.79
N PRO A 202 7.16 17.09 3.97
CA PRO A 202 7.79 18.32 4.45
C PRO A 202 7.49 19.48 3.48
N SER A 203 7.51 20.69 4.02
CA SER A 203 7.47 21.90 3.20
C SER A 203 8.73 22.00 2.32
N LYS A 204 8.66 22.78 1.23
CA LYS A 204 9.82 22.97 0.34
C LYS A 204 10.97 23.67 1.03
N GLU A 205 10.66 24.50 2.02
CA GLU A 205 11.62 25.20 2.87
C GLU A 205 12.38 24.23 3.80
N GLU A 206 11.71 23.17 4.27
CA GLU A 206 12.30 22.14 5.12
C GLU A 206 13.08 21.09 4.30
N ALA A 207 12.52 20.64 3.18
CA ALA A 207 13.16 19.68 2.30
C ALA A 207 12.76 19.92 0.82
N ALA A 208 13.68 20.52 0.06
CA ALA A 208 13.44 20.80 -1.35
C ALA A 208 13.63 19.59 -2.28
N HIS A 209 14.29 18.52 -1.82
CA HIS A 209 14.76 17.42 -2.67
C HIS A 209 13.83 16.21 -2.77
N TYR A 210 12.78 16.14 -1.97
CA TYR A 210 11.78 15.07 -2.05
C TYR A 210 10.38 15.55 -1.65
N GLU A 211 9.38 14.82 -2.11
CA GLU A 211 7.98 14.95 -1.70
C GLU A 211 7.45 13.57 -1.30
N ILE A 212 6.57 13.54 -0.31
CA ILE A 212 5.84 12.32 0.06
C ILE A 212 4.51 12.35 -0.69
N LEU A 213 4.22 11.27 -1.42
CA LEU A 213 2.96 11.09 -2.12
C LEU A 213 2.19 9.93 -1.51
N SER A 214 0.88 10.04 -1.47
CA SER A 214 0.01 8.95 -1.04
C SER A 214 -1.27 8.86 -1.85
N LYS A 215 -1.87 7.68 -1.79
CA LYS A 215 -3.18 7.38 -2.33
C LYS A 215 -3.99 6.67 -1.26
N LEU A 216 -5.15 7.24 -0.94
CA LEU A 216 -6.10 6.66 0.00
C LEU A 216 -6.61 5.34 -0.56
N THR A 217 -6.48 4.28 0.21
CA THR A 217 -7.20 3.03 -0.05
C THR A 217 -8.65 3.26 0.36
N GLY A 218 -9.62 2.92 -0.49
CA GLY A 218 -11.04 3.08 -0.14
C GLY A 218 -11.35 2.47 1.22
N ALA A 219 -12.37 2.99 1.92
CA ALA A 219 -12.81 2.38 3.18
C ALA A 219 -13.12 0.90 2.93
N PRO A 220 -12.73 -0.02 3.84
CA PRO A 220 -13.17 -1.41 3.74
C PRO A 220 -14.69 -1.41 3.62
N GLN A 221 -15.24 -2.08 2.62
CA GLN A 221 -16.65 -2.42 2.67
C GLN A 221 -16.82 -3.29 3.92
N GLU A 222 -17.48 -2.77 4.95
CA GLU A 222 -18.05 -3.62 5.98
C GLU A 222 -18.94 -4.61 5.23
N GLU A 223 -18.55 -5.89 5.18
CA GLU A 223 -19.45 -6.95 4.76
C GLU A 223 -20.65 -6.87 5.69
N THR A 224 -21.74 -6.27 5.21
CA THR A 224 -23.05 -6.39 5.84
C THR A 224 -23.39 -7.86 5.83
N LEU A 225 -23.10 -8.53 6.95
CA LEU A 225 -23.69 -9.80 7.33
C LEU A 225 -25.20 -9.58 7.46
N GLN A 226 -25.91 -9.64 6.34
CA GLN A 226 -27.34 -9.90 6.35
C GLN A 226 -27.49 -11.39 6.66
N SER A 227 -27.63 -11.71 7.95
CA SER A 227 -28.14 -13.01 8.36
C SER A 227 -29.58 -13.12 7.89
N GLU A 228 -29.79 -13.82 6.77
CA GLU A 228 -31.08 -14.36 6.37
C GLU A 228 -31.52 -15.39 7.41
N ASP A 229 -32.33 -14.95 8.36
CA ASP A 229 -33.12 -15.86 9.20
C ASP A 229 -34.60 -15.68 8.82
N LYS A 230 -35.01 -16.41 7.78
CA LYS A 230 -36.41 -16.75 7.53
C LYS A 230 -36.51 -18.21 7.10
N CYS A 231 -36.61 -19.08 8.10
CA CYS A 231 -37.14 -20.42 7.95
C CYS A 231 -38.65 -20.34 7.58
N PRO A 232 -39.13 -20.95 6.48
CA PRO A 232 -40.55 -20.95 6.16
C PRO A 232 -41.12 -22.36 6.35
N LEU A 233 -41.55 -22.71 7.57
CA LEU A 233 -42.46 -23.85 7.78
C LEU A 233 -43.38 -23.56 8.98
N SER A 234 -44.60 -23.15 8.70
CA SER A 234 -45.77 -23.71 9.38
C SER A 234 -47.05 -23.46 8.57
N ASP A 235 -47.60 -24.59 8.15
CA ASP A 235 -49.00 -24.97 8.17
C ASP A 235 -50.03 -24.14 7.40
N GLY A 236 -50.53 -24.81 6.36
CA GLY A 236 -51.75 -24.49 5.68
C GLY A 236 -52.98 -24.72 6.55
N MET A 237 -53.94 -23.83 6.36
CA MET A 237 -55.36 -24.07 6.56
C MET A 237 -56.09 -23.20 5.55
N ARG A 238 -56.65 -23.82 4.51
CA ARG A 238 -57.90 -23.32 3.94
C ARG A 238 -58.70 -24.48 3.36
N ALA A 239 -59.91 -24.56 3.88
CA ALA A 239 -60.84 -25.65 3.78
C ALA A 239 -61.34 -25.88 2.36
N VAL A 240 -61.63 -27.14 2.11
CA VAL A 240 -62.38 -27.67 0.98
C VAL A 240 -63.81 -27.13 1.04
N GLN A 241 -64.32 -26.60 -0.07
CA GLN A 241 -65.76 -26.50 -0.29
C GLN A 241 -66.11 -27.38 -1.50
N VAL A 242 -66.95 -28.37 -1.22
CA VAL A 242 -67.53 -29.30 -2.18
C VAL A 242 -69.02 -28.96 -2.30
N ASP A 243 -69.48 -28.99 -3.55
CA ASP A 243 -70.84 -29.18 -4.07
C ASP A 243 -71.85 -28.03 -4.21
N GLN A 244 -72.31 -28.00 -5.49
CA GLN A 244 -73.53 -27.51 -6.14
C GLN A 244 -73.74 -26.00 -6.34
#